data_AF-A0A1V4T1F0-F1
#
_entry.id   AF-A0A1V4T1F0-F1
#
_cell.length_a   1.000
_cell.length_b   1.000
_cell.length_c   1.000
_cell.angle_alpha   90.00
_cell.angle_beta   90.00
_cell.angle_gamma   90.00
#
_symmetry.space_group_name_H-M   'P 1'
#
loop_
_entity.id
_entity.type
_entity.pdbx_description
1 polymer ?
#
loop_
_entity_poly.entity_id
_entity_poly.type
_entity_poly.pdbx_seq_one_letter_code
_entity_poly.pdbx_strand_id
1 'polypeptide(L)' 'MKQDPEKAFRWFKKAAEQGNTKAQYNLGLMYRSGLGVEQDMVKAVMWFKKAAEQELVQAKNILNILS' A
#
# COMPACT_ATOMS: atom_id res chain seq x y z
N MET A 1 -4.86 -21.34 -12.94
CA MET A 1 -5.68 -20.22 -12.39
C MET A 1 -5.25 -18.94 -13.07
N LYS A 2 -6.18 -18.19 -13.68
CA LYS A 2 -5.87 -16.92 -14.33
C LYS A 2 -5.71 -15.85 -13.24
N GLN A 3 -4.56 -15.19 -13.19
CA GLN A 3 -4.39 -14.03 -12.32
C GLN A 3 -5.37 -12.94 -12.77
N ASP A 4 -6.06 -12.31 -11.82
CA ASP A 4 -7.05 -11.25 -12.05
C ASP A 4 -6.57 -9.98 -11.34
N PRO A 5 -5.77 -9.16 -12.04
CA PRO A 5 -5.21 -7.92 -11.49
C PRO A 5 -6.26 -7.00 -10.90
N GLU A 6 -7.46 -6.93 -11.47
CA GLU A 6 -8.54 -6.08 -10.95
C GLU A 6 -9.07 -6.59 -9.61
N LYS A 7 -9.18 -7.92 -9.44
CA LYS A 7 -9.52 -8.49 -8.13
C LYS A 7 -8.42 -8.25 -7.10
N ALA A 8 -7.16 -8.43 -7.48
CA ALA A 8 -6.02 -8.13 -6.60
C ALA A 8 -6.04 -6.66 -6.16
N PHE A 9 -6.33 -5.74 -7.09
CA PHE A 9 -6.46 -4.31 -6.82
C PHE A 9 -7.54 -4.06 -5.75
N ARG A 10 -8.73 -4.66 -5.91
CA ARG A 10 -9.84 -4.49 -4.95
C ARG A 10 -9.46 -5.00 -3.55
N TRP A 11 -8.75 -6.12 -3.46
CA TRP A 11 -8.30 -6.66 -2.17
C TRP A 11 -7.23 -5.79 -1.52
N PHE A 12 -6.20 -5.39 -2.25
CA PHE A 12 -5.17 -4.49 -1.73
C PHE A 12 -5.75 -3.13 -1.34
N LYS A 13 -6.71 -2.60 -2.11
CA LYS A 13 -7.41 -1.36 -1.76
C LYS A 13 -8.10 -1.46 -0.40
N LYS A 14 -8.90 -2.50 -0.16
CA LYS A 14 -9.57 -2.71 1.14
C LYS A 14 -8.58 -2.81 2.30
N ALA A 15 -7.51 -3.59 2.13
CA ALA A 15 -6.50 -3.75 3.18
C ALA A 15 -5.69 -2.45 3.41
N ALA A 16 -5.38 -1.71 2.34
CA ALA A 16 -4.65 -0.46 2.41
C ALA A 16 -5.45 0.63 3.13
N GLU A 17 -6.77 0.68 2.90
CA GLU A 17 -7.72 1.56 3.60
C GLU A 17 -7.80 1.24 5.09
N GLN A 18 -7.61 -0.03 5.48
CA GLN A 18 -7.52 -0.47 6.89
C GLN A 18 -6.14 -0.24 7.53
N GLY A 19 -5.21 0.42 6.84
CA GLY A 19 -3.89 0.72 7.40
C GLY A 19 -2.87 -0.43 7.27
N ASN A 20 -3.10 -1.41 6.40
CA ASN A 20 -2.09 -2.42 6.13
C ASN A 20 -0.97 -1.83 5.25
N THR A 21 0.20 -1.58 5.84
CA THR A 21 1.38 -0.99 5.17
C THR A 21 1.80 -1.76 3.91
N LYS A 22 1.79 -3.10 3.94
CA LYS A 22 2.16 -3.93 2.78
C LYS A 22 1.14 -3.77 1.64
N ALA A 23 -0.15 -3.70 1.98
CA ALA A 23 -1.19 -3.47 0.99
C ALA A 23 -1.11 -2.07 0.38
N GLN A 24 -0.78 -1.04 1.16
CA GLN A 24 -0.54 0.32 0.66
C GLN A 24 0.64 0.34 -0.33
N TYR A 25 1.75 -0.32 0.00
CA TYR A 25 2.88 -0.46 -0.92
C TYR A 25 2.49 -1.16 -2.23
N ASN A 26 1.80 -2.30 -2.14
CA ASN A 26 1.35 -3.02 -3.33
C ASN A 26 0.37 -2.20 -4.19
N LEU A 27 -0.53 -1.45 -3.55
CA LEU A 27 -1.46 -0.56 -4.26
C LEU A 27 -0.72 0.56 -4.99
N GLY A 28 0.35 1.10 -4.40
CA GLY A 28 1.24 2.04 -5.06
C GLY A 28 1.91 1.45 -6.31
N LEU A 29 2.38 0.20 -6.23
CA LEU A 29 2.97 -0.50 -7.39
C LEU A 29 1.94 -0.75 -8.50
N MET A 30 0.70 -1.07 -8.15
CA MET A 30 -0.37 -1.29 -9.14
C MET A 30 -0.72 -0.01 -9.89
N TYR A 31 -0.87 1.11 -9.19
CA TYR A 31 -1.03 2.42 -9.83
C TYR A 31 0.19 2.85 -10.65
N ARG A 32 1.42 2.54 -10.21
CA ARG A 32 2.63 2.84 -10.98
C ARG A 32 2.70 2.08 -12.30
N SER A 33 2.23 0.82 -12.30
CA SER A 33 2.34 -0.11 -13.44
C SER A 33 1.08 -0.19 -14.31
N GLY A 34 -0.04 0.40 -13.88
CA GLY A 34 -1.33 0.21 -14.53
C GLY A 34 -1.87 -1.21 -14.43
N LEU A 35 -1.46 -1.98 -13.40
CA LEU A 35 -1.84 -3.38 -13.25
C LEU A 35 -3.22 -3.48 -12.58
N GLY A 36 -4.25 -3.84 -13.33
CA GLY A 36 -5.62 -4.00 -12.81
C GLY A 36 -6.30 -2.68 -12.40
N VAL A 37 -5.69 -1.55 -12.76
CA VAL A 37 -6.19 -0.19 -12.58
C VAL A 37 -5.48 0.70 -13.61
N GLU A 38 -6.07 1.83 -13.98
CA GLU A 38 -5.38 2.83 -14.78
C GLU A 38 -4.09 3.31 -14.09
N GLN A 39 -3.04 3.51 -14.88
CA GLN A 39 -1.77 4.01 -14.37
C GLN A 39 -1.95 5.44 -13.83
N ASP A 40 -1.51 5.67 -12.59
CA ASP A 40 -1.63 6.97 -11.93
C ASP A 40 -0.45 7.18 -10.98
N MET A 41 0.56 7.92 -11.43
CA MET A 41 1.77 8.17 -10.65
C MET A 41 1.50 9.00 -9.39
N VAL A 42 0.48 9.88 -9.40
CA VAL A 42 0.11 10.70 -8.25
C VAL A 42 -0.47 9.81 -7.15
N LYS A 43 -1.40 8.91 -7.50
CA LYS A 43 -1.93 7.92 -6.55
C LYS A 43 -0.85 6.95 -6.09
N ALA A 44 0.08 6.55 -6.96
CA ALA A 44 1.19 5.69 -6.58
C ALA A 44 2.03 6.33 -5.46
N VAL A 45 2.48 7.58 -5.65
CA VAL A 45 3.24 8.33 -4.65
C VAL A 45 2.45 8.52 -3.36
N MET A 46 1.16 8.83 -3.45
CA MET A 46 0.29 8.98 -2.27
C MET A 46 0.27 7.70 -1.42
N TRP A 47 0.12 6.53 -2.03
CA TRP A 47 0.09 5.26 -1.31
C TRP A 47 1.46 4.86 -0.75
N PHE A 48 2.55 5.11 -1.48
CA PHE A 48 3.89 4.88 -0.96
C PHE A 48 4.21 5.77 0.24
N LYS A 49 3.84 7.05 0.19
CA LYS A 49 4.03 7.99 1.29
C LYS A 49 3.29 7.52 2.55
N LYS A 50 2.03 7.10 2.40
CA LYS A 50 1.23 6.58 3.51
C LYS A 50 1.86 5.34 4.16
N ALA A 51 2.40 4.43 3.34
CA ALA A 51 3.09 3.24 3.83
C ALA A 51 4.35 3.61 4.63
N ALA A 52 5.19 4.50 4.09
CA ALA A 52 6.41 4.96 4.76
C ALA A 52 6.11 5.66 6.09
N GLU A 53 5.09 6.52 6.14
CA GLU A 53 4.67 7.19 7.38
C GLU A 53 4.23 6.20 8.46
N GLN A 54 3.48 5.16 8.09
CA GLN A 54 3.03 4.13 9.04
C GLN A 54 4.17 3.24 9.54
N GLU A 55 5.14 2.90 8.69
CA GLU A 55 6.33 2.16 9.08
C GLU A 55 7.20 2.96 10.07
N LEU A 56 7.36 4.27 9.83
CA LEU A 56 8.05 5.17 10.77
C LEU A 56 7.34 5.24 12.13
N VAL A 57 6.00 5.31 12.13
CA VAL A 57 5.19 5.29 13.37
C VAL A 57 5.35 3.95 14.10
N GLN A 58 5.28 2.82 13.38
CA GLN A 58 5.48 1.49 13.96
C GLN A 58 6.88 1.34 14.57
N ALA A 59 7.93 1.80 13.87
CA ALA A 59 9.30 1.79 14.37
C ALA A 59 9.44 2.60 15.67
N LYS A 60 8.89 3.82 15.72
CA LYS A 60 8.91 4.65 16.92
C LYS A 60 8.18 3.99 18.09
N ASN A 61 7.03 3.36 17.84
CA ASN A 61 6.26 2.68 18.87
C ASN A 61 7.03 1.49 19.46
N ILE A 62 7.73 0.72 18.62
CA ILE A 62 8.58 -0.39 19.09
C ILE A 62 9.71 0.13 19.97
N LEU A 63 10.39 1.22 19.58
CA LEU A 63 11.46 1.82 20.38
C LEU A 63 10.95 2.27 21.76
N ASN A 64 9.75 2.85 21.83
CA ASN A 64 9.14 3.26 23.10
C ASN A 64 8.72 2.08 24.00
N ILE A 65 8.50 0.89 23.45
CA ILE A 65 8.20 -0.33 24.23
C ILE A 65 9.48 -0.96 24.79
N LEU A 66 10.62 -0.72 24.15
CA LEU A 66 11.92 -1.29 24.53
C LEU A 66 12.74 -0.37 25.45
N SER A 67 12.29 0.85 25.71
CA SER A 67 12.86 1.81 26.68
C SER A 67 12.21 1.69 28.04
#